data_AF-A0A2E5NI96-F1
#
_entry.id   AF-A0A2E5NI96-F1
#
_cell.length_a   1.000
_cell.length_b   1.000
_cell.length_c   1.000
_cell.angle_alpha   90.00
_cell.angle_beta   90.00
_cell.angle_gamma   90.00
#
_symmetry.space_group_name_H-M   'P 1'
#
loop_
_entity.id
_entity.type
_entity.pdbx_description
1 polymer ?
#
loop_
_entity_poly.entity_id
_entity_poly.type
_entity_poly.pdbx_seq_one_letter_code
_entity_poly.pdbx_strand_id
1 'polypeptide(L)'
;MVVVRVWKLIFILLILTFALNIKAANFNKSRSGSELYELETQTDVDQLVTKSQGKPALGPWHFNNLYDKSSKGFFIPYHLWSGAEWDGNKSTDNCVHEVESMWEFTDAKKRQRKSKILGQRRYTNPKTGETFETYEWKNKRGSQHLICHEKGLARVYDFRFERAGLLDSPVLNGTECKFPAGFGWRIGVPEDCNPKAPKQTTLTKVTFDEDFNLVKIAYTYTEKPGFSAKAADDYYEYVVGKGRVLHSKLP
;
A
#
# COMPACT_ATOMS: atom_id res chain seq x y z
N MET A 1 52.81 46.73 -16.35
CA MET A 1 53.06 45.27 -16.29
C MET A 1 52.13 44.66 -15.25
N VAL A 2 50.85 44.45 -15.60
CA VAL A 2 49.88 43.67 -14.80
C VAL A 2 48.89 43.07 -15.79
N VAL A 3 49.27 41.93 -16.38
CA VAL A 3 48.38 41.13 -17.25
C VAL A 3 48.47 39.69 -16.77
N VAL A 4 47.83 39.39 -15.64
CA VAL A 4 47.42 38.03 -15.31
C VAL A 4 46.23 38.15 -14.35
N ARG A 5 45.13 37.41 -14.64
CA ARG A 5 43.94 37.13 -13.80
C ARG A 5 42.61 37.72 -14.28
N VAL A 6 42.17 37.38 -15.49
CA VAL A 6 40.72 37.18 -15.74
C VAL A 6 40.47 36.02 -16.73
N TRP A 7 41.37 35.04 -16.82
CA TRP A 7 41.18 33.86 -17.68
C TRP A 7 40.69 32.60 -16.93
N LYS A 8 40.27 32.75 -15.67
CA LYS A 8 39.71 31.65 -14.85
C LYS A 8 38.18 31.65 -14.75
N LEU A 9 37.49 32.62 -15.35
CA LEU A 9 36.03 32.74 -15.28
C LEU A 9 35.28 32.26 -16.52
N ILE A 10 35.97 31.92 -17.60
CA ILE A 10 35.32 31.48 -18.85
C ILE A 10 35.31 29.94 -19.00
N PHE A 11 36.09 29.20 -18.20
CA PHE A 11 36.16 27.74 -18.29
C PHE A 11 35.19 26.98 -17.37
N ILE A 12 34.45 27.67 -16.49
CA ILE A 12 33.41 27.07 -15.62
C ILE A 12 32.02 27.15 -16.28
N LEU A 13 31.90 27.78 -17.46
CA LEU A 13 30.62 27.93 -18.17
C LEU A 13 30.36 26.87 -19.26
N LEU A 14 31.22 25.85 -19.39
CA LEU A 14 31.11 24.85 -20.47
C LEU A 14 31.21 23.38 -20.00
N ILE A 15 31.15 23.13 -18.68
CA ILE A 15 30.90 21.80 -18.10
C ILE A 15 29.67 21.91 -17.18
N LEU A 16 28.52 22.18 -17.79
CA LEU A 16 27.21 22.02 -17.15
C LEU A 16 26.14 21.65 -18.19
N THR A 17 26.53 20.82 -19.15
CA THR A 17 25.61 19.87 -19.79
C THR A 17 25.46 18.66 -18.86
N PHE A 18 24.20 18.24 -18.65
CA PHE A 18 23.76 17.10 -17.84
C PHE A 18 23.53 17.36 -16.34
N ALA A 19 22.50 18.14 -16.02
CA ALA A 19 21.65 17.84 -14.88
C ALA A 19 20.19 17.92 -15.35
N LEU A 20 19.50 16.78 -15.28
CA LEU A 20 18.13 16.59 -15.70
C LEU A 20 17.22 17.61 -15.02
N ASN A 21 16.63 18.51 -15.80
CA ASN A 21 15.36 19.12 -15.44
C ASN A 21 14.25 18.39 -16.22
N ILE A 22 14.03 17.12 -15.90
CA ILE A 22 12.69 16.55 -16.03
C ILE A 22 11.94 17.05 -14.80
N LYS A 23 11.45 18.30 -14.87
CA LYS A 23 10.34 18.68 -14.01
C LYS A 23 9.18 17.80 -14.46
N ALA A 24 8.84 16.83 -13.62
CA ALA A 24 7.63 16.03 -13.73
C ALA A 24 6.49 16.96 -14.12
N ALA A 25 6.02 16.81 -15.36
CA ALA A 25 4.81 17.43 -15.80
C ALA A 25 3.72 16.96 -14.84
N ASN A 26 3.14 17.90 -14.09
CA ASN A 26 1.90 17.69 -13.36
C ASN A 26 0.86 17.16 -14.36
N PHE A 27 0.68 15.84 -14.38
CA PHE A 27 -0.42 15.18 -15.07
C PHE A 27 -1.70 15.38 -14.25
N ASN A 28 -2.14 16.63 -14.10
CA ASN A 28 -3.55 16.92 -13.85
C ASN A 28 -4.26 16.87 -15.20
N LYS A 29 -4.32 15.66 -15.79
CA LYS A 29 -5.27 15.41 -16.87
C LYS A 29 -6.60 15.15 -16.19
N SER A 30 -7.45 16.16 -16.20
CA SER A 30 -8.90 16.00 -16.08
C SER A 30 -9.33 14.94 -17.11
N ARG A 31 -9.48 13.68 -16.68
CA ARG A 31 -9.81 12.54 -17.54
C ARG A 31 -11.33 12.41 -17.55
N SER A 32 -11.95 13.09 -18.52
CA SER A 32 -13.33 12.88 -18.91
C SER A 32 -13.47 11.47 -19.52
N GLY A 33 -14.13 10.55 -18.79
CA GLY A 33 -14.66 9.28 -19.31
C GLY A 33 -13.65 8.24 -19.79
N SER A 34 -12.55 8.01 -19.07
CA SER A 34 -11.62 6.91 -19.38
C SER A 34 -12.21 5.54 -19.04
N GLU A 35 -12.03 4.56 -19.92
CA GLU A 35 -12.37 3.15 -19.64
C GLU A 35 -11.64 2.69 -18.36
N LEU A 36 -12.35 2.00 -17.47
CA LEU A 36 -11.76 1.34 -16.31
C LEU A 36 -11.90 -0.17 -16.47
N TYR A 37 -10.82 -0.89 -16.18
CA TYR A 37 -10.82 -2.34 -16.08
C TYR A 37 -11.02 -2.73 -14.63
N GLU A 38 -12.25 -3.11 -14.26
CA GLU A 38 -12.56 -3.64 -12.94
C GLU A 38 -12.46 -5.17 -12.95
N LEU A 39 -11.49 -5.70 -12.20
CA LEU A 39 -11.25 -7.13 -12.11
C LEU A 39 -11.83 -7.64 -10.79
N GLU A 40 -12.82 -8.52 -10.85
CA GLU A 40 -13.47 -9.14 -9.68
C GLU A 40 -13.30 -10.67 -9.68
N THR A 41 -12.89 -11.24 -10.80
CA THR A 41 -12.69 -12.67 -10.99
C THR A 41 -11.37 -12.97 -11.70
N GLN A 42 -10.90 -14.22 -11.62
CA GLN A 42 -9.74 -14.65 -12.41
C GLN A 42 -10.00 -14.55 -13.92
N THR A 43 -11.25 -14.70 -14.36
CA THR A 43 -11.61 -14.53 -15.78
C THR A 43 -11.37 -13.10 -16.26
N ASP A 44 -11.70 -12.09 -15.45
CA ASP A 44 -11.41 -10.68 -15.78
C ASP A 44 -9.90 -10.44 -15.90
N VAL A 45 -9.12 -11.07 -15.01
CA VAL A 45 -7.64 -11.02 -15.05
C VAL A 45 -7.13 -11.62 -16.35
N ASP A 46 -7.61 -12.81 -16.73
CA ASP A 46 -7.17 -13.50 -17.94
C ASP A 46 -7.52 -12.70 -19.22
N GLN A 47 -8.67 -12.01 -19.22
CA GLN A 47 -9.03 -11.06 -20.28
C GLN A 47 -8.07 -9.87 -20.32
N LEU A 48 -7.73 -9.29 -19.17
CA LEU A 48 -6.79 -8.16 -19.09
C LEU A 48 -5.37 -8.56 -19.53
N VAL A 49 -4.91 -9.77 -19.19
CA VAL A 49 -3.64 -10.32 -19.67
C VAL A 49 -3.57 -10.33 -21.19
N THR A 50 -4.68 -10.69 -21.85
CA THR A 50 -4.77 -10.69 -23.31
C THR A 50 -4.73 -9.27 -23.87
N LYS A 51 -5.47 -8.33 -23.25
CA LYS A 51 -5.50 -6.91 -23.65
C LYS A 51 -4.18 -6.17 -23.42
N SER A 52 -3.42 -6.54 -22.39
CA SER A 52 -2.13 -5.91 -22.04
C SER A 52 -0.93 -6.52 -22.79
N GLN A 53 -1.14 -7.62 -23.53
CA GLN A 53 -0.08 -8.32 -24.23
C GLN A 53 0.57 -7.42 -25.29
N GLY A 54 1.91 -7.36 -25.28
CA GLY A 54 2.68 -6.52 -26.20
C GLY A 54 2.68 -5.03 -25.87
N LYS A 55 1.96 -4.58 -24.83
CA LYS A 55 2.02 -3.20 -24.35
C LYS A 55 3.18 -3.03 -23.36
N PRO A 56 4.02 -1.99 -23.53
CA PRO A 56 5.12 -1.72 -22.62
C PRO A 56 4.58 -1.33 -21.24
N ALA A 57 5.24 -1.76 -20.18
CA ALA A 57 4.86 -1.39 -18.82
C ALA A 57 5.27 0.05 -18.53
N LEU A 58 4.36 1.00 -18.79
CA LEU A 58 4.59 2.44 -18.64
C LEU A 58 4.47 2.88 -17.18
N GLY A 59 5.42 2.46 -16.35
CA GLY A 59 5.54 2.88 -14.96
C GLY A 59 5.31 1.75 -13.96
N PRO A 60 5.63 1.99 -12.68
CA PRO A 60 5.70 0.94 -11.67
C PRO A 60 4.33 0.32 -11.36
N TRP A 61 3.26 1.12 -11.40
CA TRP A 61 1.88 0.69 -11.13
C TRP A 61 1.21 -0.06 -12.29
N HIS A 62 1.89 -0.24 -13.42
CA HIS A 62 1.34 -0.91 -14.58
C HIS A 62 1.03 -2.40 -14.31
N PHE A 63 -0.05 -2.93 -14.87
CA PHE A 63 -0.52 -4.31 -14.69
C PHE A 63 0.59 -5.35 -14.86
N ASN A 64 1.36 -5.27 -15.95
CA ASN A 64 2.48 -6.19 -16.24
C ASN A 64 3.60 -6.15 -15.17
N ASN A 65 3.69 -5.09 -14.37
CA ASN A 65 4.63 -4.99 -13.24
C ASN A 65 4.02 -5.53 -11.95
N LEU A 66 2.70 -5.60 -11.81
CA LEU A 66 2.04 -6.06 -10.59
C LEU A 66 1.62 -7.54 -10.66
N TYR A 67 1.18 -8.01 -11.83
CA TYR A 67 0.65 -9.35 -12.00
C TYR A 67 1.75 -10.37 -12.34
N ASP A 68 1.75 -11.48 -11.63
CA ASP A 68 2.59 -12.65 -11.93
C ASP A 68 1.73 -13.77 -12.52
N LYS A 69 2.01 -14.09 -13.79
CA LYS A 69 1.29 -15.14 -14.53
C LYS A 69 1.48 -16.54 -13.92
N SER A 70 2.62 -16.79 -13.27
CA SER A 70 2.95 -18.14 -12.77
C SER A 70 2.13 -18.50 -11.53
N SER A 71 2.04 -17.59 -10.55
CA SER A 71 1.19 -17.75 -9.36
C SER A 71 -0.27 -17.36 -9.59
N LYS A 72 -0.58 -16.71 -10.72
CA LYS A 72 -1.85 -16.01 -10.98
C LYS A 72 -2.17 -14.96 -9.92
N GLY A 73 -1.14 -14.44 -9.24
CA GLY A 73 -1.27 -13.51 -8.12
C GLY A 73 -0.78 -12.11 -8.48
N PHE A 74 -1.18 -11.16 -7.66
CA PHE A 74 -0.69 -9.78 -7.69
C PHE A 74 0.37 -9.57 -6.61
N PHE A 75 1.39 -8.80 -6.96
CA PHE A 75 2.14 -8.02 -5.99
C PHE A 75 1.33 -6.76 -5.65
N ILE A 76 1.02 -6.55 -4.38
CA ILE A 76 0.37 -5.32 -3.91
C ILE A 76 1.43 -4.43 -3.23
N PRO A 77 1.75 -3.26 -3.80
CA PRO A 77 2.81 -2.40 -3.27
C PRO A 77 2.49 -1.85 -1.87
N TYR A 78 3.50 -1.84 -0.99
CA TYR A 78 3.37 -1.28 0.36
C TYR A 78 3.00 0.22 0.36
N HIS A 79 3.45 0.94 -0.67
CA HIS A 79 3.16 2.36 -0.89
C HIS A 79 1.67 2.65 -1.15
N LEU A 80 0.90 1.66 -1.60
CA LEU A 80 -0.55 1.80 -1.73
C LEU A 80 -1.21 2.08 -0.38
N TRP A 81 -0.68 1.48 0.69
CA TRP A 81 -1.17 1.72 2.03
C TRP A 81 -0.92 3.15 2.41
N SER A 82 0.30 3.65 2.23
CA SER A 82 0.70 4.99 2.66
C SER A 82 0.15 6.13 1.79
N GLY A 83 -0.25 5.81 0.56
CA GLY A 83 -0.53 6.78 -0.51
C GLY A 83 0.73 7.42 -1.09
N ALA A 84 1.92 6.89 -0.79
CA ALA A 84 3.18 7.39 -1.32
C ALA A 84 3.37 6.99 -2.80
N GLU A 85 4.27 7.70 -3.48
CA GLU A 85 4.81 7.26 -4.77
C GLU A 85 5.59 5.96 -4.59
N TRP A 86 5.60 5.12 -5.62
CA TRP A 86 6.34 3.86 -5.64
C TRP A 86 7.18 3.81 -6.90
N ASP A 87 8.41 3.33 -6.77
CA ASP A 87 9.41 3.24 -7.84
C ASP A 87 9.41 1.89 -8.58
N GLY A 88 8.62 0.92 -8.11
CA GLY A 88 8.58 -0.44 -8.66
C GLY A 88 9.40 -1.46 -7.87
N ASN A 89 10.07 -1.06 -6.79
CA ASN A 89 10.81 -1.98 -5.93
C ASN A 89 9.87 -2.92 -5.18
N LYS A 90 10.00 -4.23 -5.43
CA LYS A 90 9.17 -5.28 -4.83
C LYS A 90 9.79 -5.96 -3.61
N SER A 91 10.97 -5.53 -3.16
CA SER A 91 11.63 -6.09 -1.98
C SER A 91 10.81 -5.84 -0.71
N THR A 92 10.65 -6.87 0.11
CA THR A 92 10.05 -6.77 1.44
C THR A 92 10.98 -6.09 2.44
N ASP A 93 12.28 -5.96 2.17
CA ASP A 93 13.23 -5.34 3.09
C ASP A 93 13.11 -3.82 3.11
N ASN A 94 12.63 -3.23 2.01
CA ASN A 94 12.40 -1.78 1.86
C ASN A 94 10.91 -1.43 1.94
N CYS A 95 10.11 -2.32 2.52
CA CYS A 95 8.67 -2.15 2.58
C CYS A 95 8.23 -1.00 3.50
N VAL A 96 9.03 -0.62 4.51
CA VAL A 96 8.81 0.54 5.40
C VAL A 96 9.60 1.72 4.83
N HIS A 97 8.96 2.50 3.97
CA HIS A 97 9.57 3.69 3.37
C HIS A 97 9.30 4.94 4.22
N GLU A 98 10.13 5.96 4.03
CA GLU A 98 9.91 7.28 4.62
C GLU A 98 8.62 7.89 4.05
N VAL A 99 7.65 8.18 4.93
CA VAL A 99 6.40 8.82 4.53
C VAL A 99 5.79 9.57 5.70
N GLU A 100 5.19 10.71 5.39
CA GLU A 100 4.26 11.39 6.28
C GLU A 100 3.03 11.79 5.45
N SER A 101 1.95 11.02 5.59
CA SER A 101 0.73 11.22 4.82
C SER A 101 -0.50 11.32 5.71
N MET A 102 -1.47 12.13 5.30
CA MET A 102 -2.76 12.24 5.95
C MET A 102 -3.86 11.91 4.95
N TRP A 103 -4.72 10.96 5.28
CA TRP A 103 -5.85 10.58 4.43
C TRP A 103 -7.16 11.00 5.05
N GLU A 104 -8.10 11.29 4.15
CA GLU A 104 -9.52 11.42 4.44
C GLU A 104 -10.24 10.20 3.87
N PHE A 105 -11.09 9.59 4.69
CA PHE A 105 -11.85 8.41 4.27
C PHE A 105 -13.23 8.40 4.91
N THR A 106 -14.17 7.75 4.23
CA THR A 106 -15.50 7.47 4.76
C THR A 106 -15.45 6.23 5.64
N ASP A 107 -15.90 6.32 6.90
CA ASP A 107 -15.99 5.16 7.81
C ASP A 107 -17.31 4.40 7.70
N ALA A 108 -17.40 3.27 8.41
CA ALA A 108 -18.56 2.39 8.34
C ALA A 108 -19.86 3.02 8.86
N LYS A 109 -19.78 4.18 9.51
CA LYS A 109 -20.94 4.97 9.94
C LYS A 109 -21.22 6.14 8.98
N LYS A 110 -20.67 6.09 7.77
CA LYS A 110 -20.77 7.11 6.72
C LYS A 110 -20.23 8.49 7.13
N ARG A 111 -19.25 8.53 8.05
CA ARG A 111 -18.63 9.78 8.50
C ARG A 111 -17.28 9.98 7.84
N GLN A 112 -16.94 11.22 7.53
CA GLN A 112 -15.57 11.57 7.13
C GLN A 112 -14.61 11.47 8.33
N ARG A 113 -13.48 10.80 8.13
CA ARG A 113 -12.45 10.57 9.14
C ARG A 113 -11.09 10.92 8.58
N LYS A 114 -10.21 11.39 9.46
CA LYS A 114 -8.79 11.62 9.17
C LYS A 114 -7.93 10.56 9.83
N SER A 115 -6.91 10.11 9.13
CA SER A 115 -5.84 9.27 9.66
C SER A 115 -4.50 9.75 9.13
N LYS A 116 -3.46 9.62 9.95
CA LYS A 116 -2.08 9.93 9.57
C LYS A 116 -1.29 8.64 9.54
N ILE A 117 -0.44 8.47 8.54
CA ILE A 117 0.54 7.39 8.48
C ILE A 117 1.93 7.98 8.42
N LEU A 118 2.77 7.45 9.30
CA LEU A 118 4.18 7.82 9.45
C LEU A 118 5.02 6.56 9.19
N GLY A 119 5.94 6.64 8.24
CA GLY A 119 6.91 5.59 7.97
C GLY A 119 8.15 5.69 8.84
N GLN A 120 8.95 4.61 8.82
CA GLN A 120 10.23 4.47 9.51
C GLN A 120 10.16 4.91 10.99
N ARG A 121 9.25 4.28 11.74
CA ARG A 121 9.09 4.50 13.17
C ARG A 121 9.60 3.30 13.93
N ARG A 122 10.53 3.52 14.85
CA ARG A 122 10.93 2.49 15.83
C ARG A 122 9.86 2.37 16.89
N TYR A 123 9.42 1.15 17.15
CA TYR A 123 8.46 0.83 18.19
C TYR A 123 9.00 -0.33 19.03
N THR A 124 8.98 -0.18 20.35
CA THR A 124 9.35 -1.25 21.29
C THR A 124 8.09 -1.73 22.00
N ASN A 125 7.76 -3.01 21.86
CA ASN A 125 6.60 -3.59 22.52
C ASN A 125 6.85 -3.62 24.04
N PRO A 126 6.01 -2.96 24.87
CA PRO A 126 6.25 -2.86 26.31
C PRO A 126 6.05 -4.20 27.06
N LYS A 127 5.45 -5.21 26.42
CA LYS A 127 5.27 -6.55 27.00
C LYS A 127 6.39 -7.51 26.65
N THR A 128 6.83 -7.53 25.39
CA THR A 128 7.87 -8.46 24.92
C THR A 128 9.28 -7.87 24.95
N GLY A 129 9.41 -6.54 24.97
CA GLY A 129 10.70 -5.84 24.84
C GLY A 129 11.26 -5.81 23.42
N GLU A 130 10.60 -6.46 22.46
CA GLU A 130 11.04 -6.52 21.06
C GLU A 130 10.89 -5.16 20.39
N THR A 131 11.87 -4.80 19.56
CA THR A 131 11.89 -3.53 18.83
C THR A 131 11.75 -3.77 17.34
N PHE A 132 10.84 -3.04 16.72
CA PHE A 132 10.48 -3.15 15.31
C PHE A 132 10.67 -1.81 14.60
N GLU A 133 11.00 -1.88 13.31
CA GLU A 133 10.76 -0.78 12.38
C GLU A 133 9.37 -0.91 11.80
N THR A 134 8.58 0.17 11.86
CA THR A 134 7.13 0.12 11.66
C THR A 134 6.62 1.31 10.87
N TYR A 135 5.44 1.14 10.27
CA TYR A 135 4.52 2.25 10.06
C TYR A 135 3.75 2.53 11.35
N GLU A 136 3.65 3.80 11.73
CA GLU A 136 2.68 4.26 12.72
C GLU A 136 1.43 4.77 12.00
N TRP A 137 0.31 4.04 12.16
CA TRP A 137 -1.01 4.53 11.78
C TRP A 137 -1.68 5.23 12.97
N LYS A 138 -1.84 6.55 12.89
CA LYS A 138 -2.39 7.39 13.95
C LYS A 138 -3.74 7.99 13.60
N ASN A 139 -4.61 8.09 14.59
CA ASN A 139 -5.82 8.90 14.54
C ASN A 139 -6.04 9.61 15.89
N LYS A 140 -7.13 10.39 16.02
CA LYS A 140 -7.44 11.15 17.24
C LYS A 140 -7.55 10.29 18.52
N ARG A 141 -7.79 8.98 18.42
CA ARG A 141 -7.99 8.08 19.56
C ARG A 141 -6.70 7.38 20.01
N GLY A 142 -5.70 7.24 19.14
CA GLY A 142 -4.47 6.50 19.39
C GLY A 142 -3.79 6.03 18.10
N SER A 143 -2.77 5.19 18.25
CA SER A 143 -1.92 4.67 17.17
C SER A 143 -1.97 3.15 17.05
N GLN A 144 -1.55 2.66 15.89
CA GLN A 144 -1.25 1.26 15.61
C GLN A 144 0.15 1.21 14.99
N HIS A 145 0.94 0.21 15.35
CA HIS A 145 2.22 -0.02 14.69
C HIS A 145 2.13 -1.26 13.82
N LEU A 146 2.51 -1.09 12.55
CA LEU A 146 2.43 -2.12 11.51
C LEU A 146 3.84 -2.46 11.04
N ILE A 147 4.17 -3.75 10.99
CA ILE A 147 5.37 -4.26 10.34
C ILE A 147 5.02 -4.88 9.00
N CYS A 148 6.04 -5.15 8.19
CA CYS A 148 5.88 -5.92 6.98
C CYS A 148 5.86 -7.40 7.25
N HIS A 149 5.11 -8.08 6.40
CA HIS A 149 4.90 -9.51 6.36
C HIS A 149 4.99 -9.93 4.90
N GLU A 150 5.44 -11.14 4.59
CA GLU A 150 5.61 -11.63 3.21
C GLU A 150 4.35 -11.40 2.35
N LYS A 151 3.20 -11.58 2.99
CA LYS A 151 1.86 -11.33 2.46
C LYS A 151 1.15 -10.20 3.21
N GLY A 152 1.76 -9.06 3.51
CA GLY A 152 0.96 -7.93 4.02
C GLY A 152 1.65 -6.93 4.93
N LEU A 153 0.84 -6.04 5.49
CA LEU A 153 1.19 -5.33 6.72
C LEU A 153 0.47 -5.99 7.90
N ALA A 154 1.23 -6.27 8.95
CA ALA A 154 0.77 -6.96 10.15
C ALA A 154 0.88 -6.05 11.36
N ARG A 155 -0.03 -6.18 12.33
CA ARG A 155 0.04 -5.39 13.56
C ARG A 155 1.01 -6.01 14.56
N VAL A 156 1.83 -5.16 15.18
CA VAL A 156 2.59 -5.47 16.40
C VAL A 156 2.13 -4.64 17.60
N TYR A 157 1.27 -3.64 17.36
CA TYR A 157 0.61 -2.86 18.39
C TYR A 157 -0.71 -2.26 17.90
N ASP A 158 -1.65 -2.13 18.84
CA ASP A 158 -2.92 -1.45 18.65
C ASP A 158 -3.37 -0.86 19.99
N PHE A 159 -3.50 0.47 20.08
CA PHE A 159 -3.90 1.16 21.32
C PHE A 159 -5.20 0.63 21.94
N ARG A 160 -6.06 -0.01 21.15
CA ARG A 160 -7.32 -0.60 21.62
C ARG A 160 -7.07 -1.86 22.44
N PHE A 161 -6.06 -2.65 22.09
CA PHE A 161 -5.66 -3.85 22.82
C PHE A 161 -4.94 -3.47 24.11
N GLU A 162 -4.12 -2.42 24.09
CA GLU A 162 -3.53 -1.84 25.31
C GLU A 162 -4.59 -1.44 26.33
N ARG A 163 -5.60 -0.68 25.92
CA ARG A 163 -6.72 -0.29 26.80
C ARG A 163 -7.51 -1.49 27.34
N ALA A 164 -7.49 -2.61 26.64
CA ALA A 164 -8.13 -3.84 27.05
C ALA A 164 -7.22 -4.76 27.87
N GLY A 165 -5.94 -4.40 28.05
CA GLY A 165 -4.94 -5.25 28.73
C GLY A 165 -4.47 -6.46 27.90
N LEU A 166 -4.58 -6.41 26.57
CA LEU A 166 -4.36 -7.53 25.64
C LEU A 166 -3.15 -7.32 24.71
N LEU A 167 -2.09 -6.65 25.17
CA LEU A 167 -0.90 -6.39 24.33
C LEU A 167 -0.07 -7.65 24.03
N ASP A 168 -0.29 -8.71 24.78
CA ASP A 168 0.27 -10.06 24.57
C ASP A 168 -0.60 -10.93 23.66
N SER A 169 -1.66 -10.37 23.06
CA SER A 169 -2.56 -11.12 22.18
C SER A 169 -1.79 -11.73 21.00
N PRO A 170 -2.05 -13.01 20.65
CA PRO A 170 -1.35 -13.71 19.56
C PRO A 170 -1.63 -13.14 18.16
N VAL A 171 -2.47 -12.11 18.05
CA VAL A 171 -2.72 -11.37 16.80
C VAL A 171 -1.86 -10.11 16.67
N LEU A 172 -1.13 -9.73 17.72
CA LEU A 172 -0.20 -8.59 17.75
C LEU A 172 1.27 -9.05 17.67
N ASN A 173 1.52 -10.09 16.89
CA ASN A 173 2.83 -10.73 16.75
C ASN A 173 3.45 -10.49 15.36
N GLY A 174 2.85 -9.63 14.53
CA GLY A 174 3.37 -9.35 13.20
C GLY A 174 3.14 -10.45 12.15
N THR A 175 2.33 -11.47 12.44
CA THR A 175 2.08 -12.57 11.48
C THR A 175 0.72 -12.52 10.79
N GLU A 176 -0.20 -11.63 11.19
CA GLU A 176 -1.50 -11.48 10.52
C GLU A 176 -1.39 -10.69 9.20
N CYS A 177 -2.02 -11.16 8.13
CA CYS A 177 -2.14 -10.39 6.88
C CYS A 177 -3.44 -9.58 6.82
N LYS A 178 -3.63 -8.64 7.75
CA LYS A 178 -4.83 -7.79 7.78
C LYS A 178 -4.91 -6.83 6.59
N PHE A 179 -3.76 -6.34 6.13
CA PHE A 179 -3.66 -5.39 5.02
C PHE A 179 -2.90 -6.04 3.87
N PRO A 180 -3.55 -6.30 2.72
CA PRO A 180 -2.94 -7.07 1.65
C PRO A 180 -1.76 -6.35 0.98
N ALA A 181 -0.55 -6.87 1.11
CA ALA A 181 0.67 -6.30 0.53
C ALA A 181 1.65 -7.42 0.18
N GLY A 182 2.67 -7.14 -0.62
CA GLY A 182 3.61 -8.17 -1.06
C GLY A 182 3.01 -9.09 -2.13
N PHE A 183 3.61 -10.26 -2.31
CA PHE A 183 3.31 -11.16 -3.43
C PHE A 183 2.14 -12.13 -3.14
N GLY A 184 1.56 -12.67 -4.22
CA GLY A 184 0.72 -13.86 -4.17
C GLY A 184 -0.78 -13.62 -3.95
N TRP A 185 -1.23 -12.36 -3.95
CA TRP A 185 -2.64 -12.05 -3.73
C TRP A 185 -3.50 -12.39 -4.94
N ARG A 186 -4.46 -13.30 -4.77
CA ARG A 186 -5.39 -13.70 -5.82
C ARG A 186 -6.78 -13.14 -5.54
N ILE A 187 -7.46 -12.68 -6.59
CA ILE A 187 -8.81 -12.13 -6.45
C ILE A 187 -9.78 -13.25 -6.05
N GLY A 188 -10.59 -13.00 -5.03
CA GLY A 188 -11.60 -13.93 -4.52
C GLY A 188 -11.04 -15.08 -3.68
N VAL A 189 -9.72 -15.16 -3.45
CA VAL A 189 -9.11 -16.19 -2.61
C VAL A 189 -8.86 -15.66 -1.20
N PRO A 190 -9.47 -16.25 -0.15
CA PRO A 190 -9.17 -15.88 1.23
C PRO A 190 -7.76 -16.30 1.62
N GLU A 191 -7.00 -15.35 2.19
CA GLU A 191 -5.66 -15.59 2.71
C GLU A 191 -5.68 -15.59 4.25
N ASP A 192 -5.08 -16.64 4.81
CA ASP A 192 -4.86 -16.82 6.24
C ASP A 192 -3.36 -16.96 6.53
N CYS A 193 -2.75 -15.86 6.97
CA CYS A 193 -1.32 -15.84 7.30
C CYS A 193 -1.02 -16.13 8.78
N ASN A 194 -2.06 -16.14 9.63
CA ASN A 194 -1.92 -16.50 11.04
C ASN A 194 -3.10 -17.40 11.43
N PRO A 195 -2.88 -18.72 11.55
CA PRO A 195 -3.92 -19.68 11.92
C PRO A 195 -4.63 -19.36 13.25
N LYS A 196 -3.96 -18.61 14.15
CA LYS A 196 -4.53 -18.19 15.44
C LYS A 196 -5.32 -16.88 15.35
N ALA A 197 -5.16 -16.11 14.28
CA ALA A 197 -5.96 -14.90 14.08
C ALA A 197 -7.40 -15.30 13.71
N PRO A 198 -8.44 -14.66 14.27
CA PRO A 198 -9.83 -15.06 14.04
C PRO A 198 -10.39 -14.59 12.68
N LYS A 199 -9.55 -13.99 11.83
CA LYS A 199 -9.98 -13.29 10.62
C LYS A 199 -9.04 -13.53 9.45
N GLN A 200 -9.61 -13.51 8.25
CA GLN A 200 -8.91 -13.68 6.99
C GLN A 200 -9.14 -12.48 6.08
N THR A 201 -8.26 -12.33 5.09
CA THR A 201 -8.28 -11.20 4.15
C THR A 201 -8.51 -11.72 2.74
N THR A 202 -9.40 -11.08 2.00
CA THR A 202 -9.67 -11.45 0.60
C THR A 202 -9.57 -10.22 -0.28
N LEU A 203 -8.71 -10.25 -1.29
CA LEU A 203 -8.70 -9.25 -2.35
C LEU A 203 -9.96 -9.44 -3.21
N THR A 204 -10.85 -8.46 -3.26
CA THR A 204 -12.16 -8.61 -3.94
C THR A 204 -12.22 -7.88 -5.26
N LYS A 205 -11.45 -6.80 -5.43
CA LYS A 205 -11.41 -6.04 -6.68
C LYS A 205 -10.05 -5.40 -6.90
N VAL A 206 -9.59 -5.39 -8.15
CA VAL A 206 -8.46 -4.59 -8.61
C VAL A 206 -8.92 -3.77 -9.81
N THR A 207 -8.67 -2.46 -9.79
CA THR A 207 -9.10 -1.55 -10.86
C THR A 207 -7.89 -0.94 -11.54
N PHE A 208 -7.84 -1.05 -12.87
CA PHE A 208 -6.83 -0.41 -13.72
C PHE A 208 -7.48 0.64 -14.63
N ASP A 209 -6.71 1.65 -15.03
CA ASP A 209 -7.14 2.60 -16.06
C ASP A 209 -6.88 2.06 -17.49
N GLU A 210 -7.26 2.83 -18.50
CA GLU A 210 -7.06 2.51 -19.92
C GLU A 210 -5.58 2.29 -20.32
N ASP A 211 -4.64 2.82 -19.53
CA ASP A 211 -3.20 2.61 -19.69
C ASP A 211 -2.68 1.44 -18.84
N PHE A 212 -3.58 0.64 -18.26
CA PHE A 212 -3.30 -0.48 -17.37
C PHE A 212 -2.53 -0.09 -16.11
N ASN A 213 -2.62 1.15 -15.65
CA ASN A 213 -2.06 1.56 -14.37
C ASN A 213 -3.06 1.29 -13.25
N LEU A 214 -2.56 0.75 -12.12
CA LEU A 214 -3.40 0.51 -10.95
C LEU A 214 -4.00 1.83 -10.46
N VAL A 215 -5.32 1.83 -10.29
CA VAL A 215 -6.07 2.96 -9.74
C VAL A 215 -6.47 2.68 -8.31
N LYS A 216 -7.04 1.49 -8.07
CA LYS A 216 -7.70 1.15 -6.80
C LYS A 216 -7.66 -0.35 -6.54
N ILE A 217 -7.63 -0.73 -5.27
CA ILE A 217 -8.00 -2.08 -4.84
C ILE A 217 -9.15 -2.01 -3.84
N ALA A 218 -9.90 -3.10 -3.76
CA ALA A 218 -10.80 -3.37 -2.65
C ALA A 218 -10.53 -4.75 -2.06
N TYR A 219 -10.71 -4.86 -0.74
CA TYR A 219 -10.55 -6.11 -0.03
C TYR A 219 -11.47 -6.18 1.18
N THR A 220 -11.71 -7.40 1.66
CA THR A 220 -12.45 -7.67 2.88
C THR A 220 -11.55 -8.21 3.98
N TYR A 221 -11.97 -8.00 5.22
CA TYR A 221 -11.35 -8.58 6.41
C TYR A 221 -12.45 -9.17 7.29
N THR A 222 -12.73 -10.45 7.08
CA THR A 222 -13.92 -11.15 7.59
C THR A 222 -13.57 -12.14 8.68
N GLU A 223 -14.57 -12.55 9.46
CA GLU A 223 -14.42 -13.67 10.38
C GLU A 223 -14.03 -14.95 9.62
N LYS A 224 -13.17 -15.77 10.23
CA LYS A 224 -12.86 -17.10 9.71
C LYS A 224 -13.94 -18.10 10.15
N PRO A 225 -14.26 -19.09 9.30
CA PRO A 225 -15.10 -20.21 9.72
C PRO A 225 -14.60 -20.86 11.02
N GLY A 226 -15.49 -21.04 11.99
CA GLY A 226 -15.17 -21.66 13.28
C GLY A 226 -14.53 -20.73 14.33
N PHE A 227 -14.33 -19.45 14.02
CA PHE A 227 -13.91 -18.43 14.98
C PHE A 227 -15.08 -17.52 15.37
N SER A 228 -14.89 -16.69 16.40
CA SER A 228 -15.83 -15.61 16.74
C SER A 228 -15.06 -14.32 17.01
N ALA A 229 -15.46 -13.25 16.34
CA ALA A 229 -14.86 -11.92 16.43
C ALA A 229 -15.95 -10.84 16.49
N LYS A 230 -16.03 -10.12 17.63
CA LYS A 230 -17.01 -9.03 17.86
C LYS A 230 -17.04 -7.93 16.81
N ALA A 231 -15.99 -7.77 16.01
CA ALA A 231 -15.89 -6.74 15.00
C ALA A 231 -15.42 -7.35 13.69
N ALA A 232 -16.24 -8.17 13.05
CA ALA A 232 -15.93 -8.81 11.77
C ALA A 232 -16.47 -8.03 10.56
N ASP A 233 -16.20 -8.57 9.38
CA ASP A 233 -16.88 -8.23 8.13
C ASP A 233 -16.70 -6.76 7.72
N ASP A 234 -15.43 -6.37 7.66
CA ASP A 234 -15.02 -5.08 7.15
C ASP A 234 -14.75 -5.16 5.64
N TYR A 235 -15.07 -4.08 4.94
CA TYR A 235 -14.71 -3.82 3.54
C TYR A 235 -13.89 -2.54 3.46
N TYR A 236 -12.85 -2.53 2.63
CA TYR A 236 -11.94 -1.41 2.49
C TYR A 236 -11.64 -1.12 1.02
N GLU A 237 -11.41 0.16 0.71
CA GLU A 237 -10.85 0.58 -0.57
C GLU A 237 -9.62 1.47 -0.38
N TYR A 238 -8.61 1.22 -1.22
CA TYR A 238 -7.37 1.98 -1.28
C TYR A 238 -7.11 2.45 -2.70
N VAL A 239 -6.74 3.72 -2.84
CA VAL A 239 -6.48 4.38 -4.13
C VAL A 239 -5.02 4.79 -4.19
N VAL A 240 -4.39 4.55 -5.34
CA VAL A 240 -3.00 4.96 -5.61
C VAL A 240 -2.85 6.47 -5.38
N GLY A 241 -1.80 6.87 -4.67
CA GLY A 241 -1.52 8.26 -4.31
C GLY A 241 -2.43 8.85 -3.22
N LYS A 242 -3.43 8.10 -2.71
CA LYS A 242 -4.38 8.59 -1.69
C LYS A 242 -4.42 7.74 -0.42
N GLY A 243 -3.97 6.49 -0.46
CA GLY A 243 -4.13 5.57 0.66
C GLY A 243 -5.58 5.12 0.81
N ARG A 244 -6.04 4.92 2.05
CA ARG A 244 -7.43 4.48 2.29
C ARG A 244 -8.42 5.59 1.95
N VAL A 245 -9.46 5.23 1.20
CA VAL A 245 -10.59 6.13 0.89
C VAL A 245 -11.93 5.65 1.47
N LEU A 246 -12.06 4.34 1.75
CA LEU A 246 -13.28 3.75 2.31
C LEU A 246 -12.98 2.69 3.36
N HIS A 247 -13.80 2.67 4.41
CA HIS A 247 -14.02 1.55 5.32
C HIS A 247 -15.52 1.40 5.53
N SER A 248 -16.12 0.27 5.17
CA SER A 248 -17.52 -0.04 5.46
C SER A 248 -17.65 -1.41 6.14
N LYS A 249 -18.86 -1.74 6.59
CA LYS A 249 -19.23 -3.11 6.92
C LYS A 249 -19.77 -3.80 5.67
N LEU A 250 -19.53 -5.11 5.56
CA LEU A 250 -20.27 -5.92 4.62
C LEU A 250 -21.76 -5.93 5.02
N PRO A 251 -22.67 -5.97 4.04
CA PRO A 251 -24.10 -6.06 4.29
C PRO A 251 -24.50 -7.32 5.06
#